data_AF-A0A4U2XZD1-F1
#
_entry.id   AF-A0A4U2XZD1-F1
#
_cell.length_a   1.000
_cell.length_b   1.000
_cell.length_c   1.000
_cell.angle_alpha   90.00
_cell.angle_beta   90.00
_cell.angle_gamma   90.00
#
_symmetry.space_group_name_H-M   'P 1'
#
loop_
_entity.id
_entity.type
_entity.pdbx_description
1 polymer ?
#
loop_
_entity_poly.entity_id
_entity_poly.type
_entity_poly.pdbx_seq_one_letter_code
_entity_poly.pdbx_strand_id
1 'polypeptide(L)'
;MKIGRIQKGDTMKSKNILCNSNFQYAINENALKKNPLIAGFLKDKHHYELYKKAILYPTIENKDKVEDKFKLYYEEVRMNAYIFSLIKYYAIDFDKKVKKINDRYILTLDMPRINDEYIKSSMQFTTKYKTLRDELTDETTIRALNSLTDYQYKILDLIYVKRLTNKEIAELVNSTPQNISNIHKNALRKLKLQINLLKEGEENG
;
A
#
# COMPACT_ATOMS: atom_id res chain seq x y z
N MET A 1 11.47 -63.91 55.41
CA MET A 1 11.02 -63.90 54.00
C MET A 1 9.53 -63.56 53.96
N LYS A 2 9.16 -62.60 53.11
CA LYS A 2 7.82 -62.05 52.77
C LYS A 2 7.15 -61.09 53.78
N ILE A 3 7.21 -59.76 53.57
CA ILE A 3 6.35 -58.82 52.81
C ILE A 3 4.85 -58.79 53.18
N GLY A 4 4.36 -57.59 53.50
CA GLY A 4 2.99 -57.11 53.24
C GLY A 4 2.39 -56.37 54.45
N ARG A 5 1.66 -55.26 54.37
CA ARG A 5 1.29 -54.24 53.35
C ARG A 5 0.29 -53.32 54.09
N ILE A 6 0.51 -52.00 54.05
CA ILE A 6 -0.47 -50.89 53.88
C ILE A 6 -1.74 -50.83 54.78
N GLN A 7 -1.95 -49.70 55.48
CA GLN A 7 -3.04 -48.70 55.31
C GLN A 7 -3.13 -47.77 56.54
N LYS A 8 -2.83 -46.46 56.36
CA LYS A 8 -3.75 -45.36 56.01
C LYS A 8 -4.73 -45.00 57.15
N GLY A 9 -4.47 -43.86 57.79
CA GLY A 9 -5.42 -43.13 58.61
C GLY A 9 -4.75 -41.88 59.14
N ASP A 10 -5.41 -40.74 59.04
CA ASP A 10 -5.08 -39.50 59.76
C ASP A 10 -3.96 -38.59 59.22
N THR A 11 -4.11 -38.14 57.97
CA THR A 11 -3.57 -36.82 57.56
C THR A 11 -4.57 -36.00 56.74
N MET A 12 -5.87 -36.08 57.05
CA MET A 12 -6.87 -35.10 56.57
C MET A 12 -7.07 -33.99 57.60
N LYS A 13 -6.03 -33.18 57.85
CA LYS A 13 -6.19 -31.84 58.45
C LYS A 13 -4.98 -30.90 58.31
N SER A 14 -3.87 -31.35 57.72
CA SER A 14 -2.63 -30.53 57.63
C SER A 14 -2.35 -29.96 56.23
N LYS A 15 -3.14 -30.28 55.19
CA LYS A 15 -2.91 -29.77 53.82
C LYS A 15 -3.56 -28.42 53.48
N ASN A 16 -4.26 -27.79 54.43
CA ASN A 16 -5.01 -26.55 54.17
C ASN A 16 -4.44 -25.31 54.89
N ILE A 17 -3.22 -25.38 55.43
CA ILE A 17 -2.60 -24.27 56.19
C ILE A 17 -1.18 -23.95 55.68
N LEU A 18 -0.87 -24.24 54.42
CA LEU A 18 0.35 -23.74 53.76
C LEU A 18 0.05 -22.89 52.52
N CYS A 19 -1.17 -22.35 52.41
CA CYS A 19 -1.61 -21.57 51.25
C CYS A 19 -1.63 -20.05 51.50
N ASN A 20 -1.13 -19.52 52.63
CA ASN A 20 -1.41 -18.11 52.94
C ASN A 20 -0.27 -17.25 53.51
N SER A 21 1.00 -17.54 53.22
CA SER A 21 2.06 -16.63 53.69
C SER A 21 3.37 -16.66 52.91
N ASN A 22 3.39 -17.00 51.62
CA ASN A 22 4.60 -16.87 50.78
C ASN A 22 4.35 -16.67 49.26
N PHE A 23 3.16 -16.23 48.84
CA PHE A 23 2.97 -15.71 47.47
C PHE A 23 3.34 -14.23 47.40
N GLN A 24 4.59 -13.93 47.77
CA GLN A 24 5.22 -12.70 47.39
C GLN A 24 5.53 -12.83 45.89
N TYR A 25 4.68 -12.24 45.07
CA TYR A 25 4.95 -11.90 43.67
C TYR A 25 6.18 -10.97 43.62
N ALA A 26 7.37 -11.52 43.81
CA ALA A 26 8.64 -10.83 43.73
C ALA A 26 9.27 -11.02 42.35
N ILE A 27 8.49 -10.79 41.30
CA ILE A 27 9.01 -10.12 40.11
C ILE A 27 8.30 -8.79 40.12
N ASN A 28 9.07 -7.73 40.41
CA ASN A 28 8.60 -6.35 40.52
C ASN A 28 7.55 -6.06 39.43
N GLU A 29 6.27 -6.11 39.79
CA GLU A 29 5.16 -5.80 38.86
C GLU A 29 5.38 -4.39 38.27
N ASN A 30 6.01 -3.52 39.07
CA ASN A 30 6.49 -2.20 38.71
C ASN A 30 7.63 -2.19 37.67
N ALA A 31 8.52 -3.19 37.64
CA ALA A 31 9.62 -3.27 36.66
C ALA A 31 9.14 -3.82 35.31
N LEU A 32 8.23 -4.80 35.32
CA LEU A 32 7.63 -5.34 34.09
C LEU A 32 6.72 -4.31 33.40
N LYS A 33 5.99 -3.50 34.18
CA LYS A 33 5.16 -2.40 33.67
C LYS A 33 5.96 -1.22 33.09
N LYS A 34 7.29 -1.16 33.28
CA LYS A 34 8.13 -0.13 32.63
C LYS A 34 8.19 -0.31 31.12
N ASN A 35 8.11 -1.54 30.62
CA ASN A 35 8.10 -1.78 29.19
C ASN A 35 6.67 -1.67 28.65
N PRO A 36 6.37 -0.71 27.75
CA PRO A 36 5.02 -0.51 27.20
C PRO A 36 4.45 -1.75 26.52
N LEU A 37 5.31 -2.58 25.92
CA LEU A 37 4.91 -3.82 25.26
C LEU A 37 4.40 -4.85 26.28
N ILE A 38 5.15 -5.03 27.38
CA ILE A 38 4.79 -5.97 28.44
C ILE A 38 3.57 -5.46 29.21
N ALA A 39 3.52 -4.15 29.50
CA ALA A 39 2.36 -3.51 30.10
C ALA A 39 1.11 -3.67 29.23
N GLY A 40 1.25 -3.51 27.91
CA GLY A 40 0.19 -3.72 26.94
C GLY A 40 -0.29 -5.17 26.90
N PHE A 41 0.63 -6.14 26.94
CA PHE A 41 0.29 -7.56 26.98
C PHE A 41 -0.51 -7.91 28.24
N LEU A 42 -0.06 -7.44 29.41
CA LEU A 42 -0.69 -7.72 30.71
C LEU A 42 -2.01 -6.96 30.95
N LYS A 43 -2.36 -6.01 30.08
CA LYS A 43 -3.65 -5.29 30.15
C LYS A 43 -4.82 -6.19 29.76
N ASP A 44 -4.57 -7.18 28.91
CA ASP A 44 -5.58 -8.16 28.52
C ASP A 44 -5.81 -9.19 29.65
N LYS A 45 -7.08 -9.41 30.00
CA LYS A 45 -7.48 -10.30 31.09
C LYS A 45 -7.04 -11.75 30.86
N HIS A 46 -7.11 -12.25 29.62
CA HIS A 46 -6.69 -13.61 29.29
C HIS A 46 -5.17 -13.76 29.34
N HIS A 47 -4.42 -12.78 28.82
CA HIS A 47 -2.96 -12.78 28.90
C HIS A 47 -2.47 -12.71 30.35
N TYR A 48 -3.12 -11.89 31.18
CA TYR A 48 -2.81 -11.79 32.59
C TYR A 48 -3.09 -13.11 33.34
N GLU A 49 -4.20 -13.79 33.06
CA GLU A 49 -4.50 -15.08 33.68
C GLU A 49 -3.52 -16.18 33.26
N LEU A 50 -3.05 -16.18 32.00
CA LEU A 50 -1.99 -17.09 31.55
C LEU A 50 -0.68 -16.83 32.28
N TYR A 51 -0.29 -15.55 32.39
CA TYR A 51 0.89 -15.14 33.15
C TYR A 51 0.79 -15.56 34.62
N LYS A 52 -0.36 -15.29 35.26
CA LYS A 52 -0.64 -15.68 36.66
C LYS A 52 -0.52 -17.19 36.84
N LYS A 53 -1.08 -17.99 35.94
CA LYS A 53 -0.96 -19.46 35.99
C LYS A 53 0.48 -19.94 35.86
N ALA A 54 1.27 -19.32 34.99
CA ALA A 54 2.68 -19.67 34.82
C ALA A 54 3.54 -19.34 36.06
N ILE A 55 3.17 -18.30 36.82
CA ILE A 55 3.83 -17.95 38.09
C ILE A 55 3.37 -18.87 39.23
N LEU A 56 2.07 -19.14 39.34
CA LEU A 56 1.50 -19.99 40.40
C LEU A 56 1.88 -21.47 40.23
N TYR A 57 1.99 -21.94 38.97
CA TYR A 57 2.30 -23.32 38.62
C TYR A 57 3.32 -23.36 37.47
N PRO A 58 4.62 -23.19 37.77
CA PRO A 58 5.68 -23.11 36.77
C PRO A 58 5.97 -24.49 36.16
N THR A 59 5.14 -24.92 35.21
CA THR A 59 5.38 -26.07 34.34
C THR A 59 5.93 -25.58 32.98
N ILE A 60 6.61 -26.46 32.25
CA ILE A 60 7.09 -26.16 30.88
C ILE A 60 5.91 -25.73 30.00
N GLU A 61 4.81 -26.49 30.06
CA GLU A 61 3.59 -26.21 29.29
C GLU A 61 2.97 -24.84 29.60
N ASN A 62 2.96 -24.41 30.88
CA ASN A 62 2.40 -23.10 31.23
C ASN A 62 3.29 -21.95 30.78
N LYS A 63 4.62 -22.15 30.75
CA LYS A 63 5.56 -21.16 30.21
C LYS A 63 5.44 -21.04 28.69
N ASP A 64 5.38 -22.17 27.98
CA ASP A 64 5.24 -22.20 26.53
C ASP A 64 3.93 -21.51 26.09
N LYS A 65 2.82 -21.74 26.80
CA LYS A 65 1.54 -21.06 26.53
C LYS A 65 1.62 -19.54 26.65
N VAL A 66 2.35 -19.03 27.64
CA VAL A 66 2.55 -17.58 27.80
C VAL A 66 3.44 -17.06 26.68
N GLU A 67 4.51 -17.77 26.35
CA GLU A 67 5.46 -17.34 25.33
C GLU A 67 4.85 -17.33 23.92
N ASP A 68 4.11 -18.37 23.55
CA ASP A 68 3.41 -18.44 22.27
C ASP A 68 2.39 -17.31 22.15
N LYS A 69 1.64 -17.05 23.23
CA LYS A 69 0.66 -15.98 23.23
C LYS A 69 1.32 -14.60 23.18
N PHE A 70 2.46 -14.43 23.84
CA PHE A 70 3.24 -13.20 23.81
C PHE A 70 3.82 -12.94 22.42
N LYS A 71 4.32 -13.97 21.72
CA LYS A 71 4.80 -13.87 20.33
C LYS A 71 3.71 -13.35 19.40
N LEU A 72 2.51 -13.92 19.47
CA LEU A 72 1.38 -13.48 18.66
C LEU A 72 1.00 -12.01 18.93
N TYR A 73 0.93 -11.62 20.22
CA TYR A 73 0.66 -10.24 20.60
C TYR A 73 1.74 -9.27 20.09
N TYR A 74 3.01 -9.65 20.19
CA TYR A 74 4.12 -8.83 19.71
C TYR A 74 4.06 -8.60 18.20
N GLU A 75 3.78 -9.66 17.43
CA GLU A 75 3.62 -9.55 15.98
C GLU A 75 2.44 -8.64 15.62
N GLU A 76 1.31 -8.74 16.33
CA GLU A 76 0.15 -7.86 16.11
C GLU A 76 0.49 -6.39 16.37
N VAL A 77 1.14 -6.08 17.50
CA VAL A 77 1.58 -4.71 17.83
C VAL A 77 2.52 -4.17 16.75
N ARG A 78 3.47 -4.98 16.30
CA ARG A 78 4.44 -4.61 15.26
C ARG A 78 3.77 -4.37 13.91
N MET A 79 2.85 -5.25 13.51
CA MET A 79 2.08 -5.11 12.27
C MET A 79 1.21 -3.86 12.28
N ASN A 80 0.51 -3.60 13.38
CA ASN A 80 -0.29 -2.39 13.52
C ASN A 80 0.58 -1.13 13.42
N ALA A 81 1.70 -1.05 14.14
CA ALA A 81 2.61 0.08 14.06
C ALA A 81 3.15 0.31 12.64
N TYR A 82 3.46 -0.77 11.92
CA TYR A 82 3.88 -0.72 10.53
C TYR A 82 2.79 -0.19 9.60
N ILE A 83 1.56 -0.74 9.69
CA ILE A 83 0.43 -0.33 8.85
C ILE A 83 0.07 1.14 9.09
N PHE A 84 0.00 1.59 10.34
CA PHE A 84 -0.27 3.00 10.64
C PHE A 84 0.81 3.94 10.08
N SER A 85 2.07 3.53 10.18
CA SER A 85 3.17 4.29 9.59
C SER A 85 3.05 4.36 8.06
N LEU A 86 2.74 3.22 7.43
CA LEU A 86 2.55 3.14 5.98
C LEU A 86 1.42 4.05 5.50
N ILE A 87 0.25 4.00 6.16
CA ILE A 87 -0.90 4.87 5.84
C ILE A 87 -0.50 6.35 5.97
N LYS A 88 0.19 6.72 7.06
CA LYS A 88 0.65 8.09 7.30
C LYS A 88 1.54 8.59 6.18
N TYR A 89 2.58 7.83 5.81
CA TYR A 89 3.51 8.26 4.76
C TYR A 89 2.84 8.31 3.40
N TYR A 90 1.95 7.36 3.10
CA TYR A 90 1.21 7.36 1.84
C TYR A 90 0.30 8.59 1.70
N ALA A 91 -0.43 8.96 2.77
CA ALA A 91 -1.26 10.16 2.77
C ALA A 91 -0.44 11.44 2.55
N ILE A 92 0.72 11.55 3.22
CA ILE A 92 1.64 12.68 3.04
C ILE A 92 2.11 12.79 1.58
N ASP A 93 2.51 11.67 0.97
CA ASP A 93 3.02 11.68 -0.39
C ASP A 93 1.93 11.93 -1.43
N PHE A 94 0.71 11.46 -1.17
CA PHE A 94 -0.46 11.80 -1.96
C PHE A 94 -0.74 13.31 -1.93
N ASP A 95 -0.79 13.93 -0.73
CA ASP A 95 -1.02 15.36 -0.59
C ASP A 95 0.05 16.19 -1.29
N LYS A 96 1.33 15.81 -1.17
CA LYS A 96 2.42 16.46 -1.91
C LYS A 96 2.23 16.36 -3.41
N LYS A 97 1.81 15.19 -3.91
CA LYS A 97 1.55 14.97 -5.34
C LYS A 97 0.40 15.85 -5.83
N VAL A 98 -0.71 15.91 -5.10
CA VAL A 98 -1.87 16.75 -5.43
C VAL A 98 -1.48 18.23 -5.44
N LYS A 99 -0.80 18.71 -4.39
CA LYS A 99 -0.32 20.10 -4.33
C LYS A 99 0.57 20.44 -5.53
N LYS A 100 1.57 19.60 -5.83
CA LYS A 100 2.45 19.81 -6.99
C LYS A 100 1.71 19.87 -8.33
N ILE A 101 0.63 19.12 -8.49
CA ILE A 101 -0.22 19.17 -9.68
C ILE A 101 -1.00 20.48 -9.71
N ASN A 102 -1.64 20.87 -8.60
CA ASN A 102 -2.40 22.11 -8.51
C ASN A 102 -1.52 23.35 -8.69
N ASP A 103 -0.32 23.35 -8.11
CA ASP A 103 0.66 24.44 -8.28
C ASP A 103 1.13 24.57 -9.74
N ARG A 104 1.25 23.44 -10.45
CA ARG A 104 1.63 23.44 -11.87
C ARG A 104 0.48 23.88 -12.78
N TYR A 105 -0.74 23.48 -12.45
CA TYR A 105 -1.94 23.70 -13.26
C TYR A 105 -2.96 24.52 -12.46
N ILE A 106 -2.61 25.77 -12.15
CA ILE A 106 -3.48 26.67 -11.41
C ILE A 106 -4.73 26.93 -12.26
N LEU A 107 -5.87 26.41 -11.80
CA LEU A 107 -7.18 26.65 -12.41
C LEU A 107 -7.61 28.09 -12.10
N THR A 108 -7.08 29.05 -12.87
CA THR A 108 -7.53 30.45 -12.87
C THR A 108 -8.80 30.58 -13.71
N LEU A 109 -9.90 29.97 -13.25
CA LEU A 109 -11.20 30.11 -13.90
C LEU A 109 -11.85 31.48 -13.58
N ASP A 110 -11.55 32.04 -12.41
CA ASP A 110 -12.22 33.24 -11.85
C ASP A 110 -11.39 34.53 -11.96
N MET A 111 -10.29 34.54 -12.72
CA MET A 111 -9.54 35.78 -12.97
C MET A 111 -10.36 36.65 -13.96
N PRO A 112 -10.62 37.94 -13.68
CA PRO A 112 -11.34 38.80 -14.61
C PRO A 112 -10.58 38.81 -15.94
N ARG A 113 -11.22 38.27 -16.97
CA ARG A 113 -10.63 38.06 -18.29
C ARG A 113 -10.16 39.39 -18.85
N ILE A 114 -8.85 39.58 -18.92
CA ILE A 114 -8.24 40.57 -19.80
C ILE A 114 -8.41 40.00 -21.22
N ASN A 115 -9.31 40.63 -21.99
CA ASN A 115 -9.59 40.42 -23.41
C ASN A 115 -10.36 39.14 -23.79
N ASP A 116 -11.69 39.26 -23.85
CA ASP A 116 -12.65 38.26 -24.35
C ASP A 116 -12.49 37.87 -25.83
N GLU A 117 -11.53 38.43 -26.56
CA GLU A 117 -11.29 38.10 -27.97
C GLU A 117 -10.46 36.82 -28.16
N TYR A 118 -9.62 36.46 -27.19
CA TYR A 118 -8.74 35.27 -27.29
C TYR A 118 -9.41 33.94 -26.90
N ILE A 119 -10.51 33.96 -26.15
CA ILE A 119 -11.12 32.72 -25.58
C ILE A 119 -12.22 32.12 -26.48
N LYS A 120 -12.66 32.82 -27.52
CA LYS A 120 -13.64 32.25 -28.47
C LYS A 120 -13.06 31.15 -29.37
N SER A 121 -11.74 30.99 -29.42
CA SER A 121 -11.07 30.03 -30.32
C SER A 121 -10.86 28.63 -29.73
N SER A 122 -10.96 28.40 -28.42
CA SER A 122 -10.39 27.18 -27.81
C SER A 122 -11.36 26.16 -27.22
N MET A 123 -12.68 26.38 -27.22
CA MET A 123 -13.63 25.38 -26.71
C MET A 123 -14.92 25.32 -27.53
N GLN A 124 -14.81 24.76 -28.74
CA GLN A 124 -15.92 23.98 -29.30
C GLN A 124 -15.69 22.53 -28.91
N PHE A 125 -16.38 22.05 -27.88
CA PHE A 125 -16.53 20.61 -27.64
C PHE A 125 -17.42 20.05 -28.75
N THR A 126 -16.84 19.79 -29.91
CA THR A 126 -17.50 19.00 -30.94
C THR A 126 -17.52 17.56 -30.46
N THR A 127 -18.71 17.00 -30.28
CA THR A 127 -18.99 15.60 -29.95
C THR A 127 -18.64 14.61 -31.08
N LYS A 128 -17.85 15.04 -32.08
CA LYS A 128 -17.26 14.13 -33.07
C LYS A 128 -16.17 13.33 -32.39
N TYR A 129 -16.15 12.03 -32.65
CA TYR A 129 -15.15 11.07 -32.17
C TYR A 129 -13.73 11.64 -32.33
N LYS A 130 -13.20 12.25 -31.27
CA LYS A 130 -11.85 12.80 -31.27
C LYS A 130 -10.89 11.63 -31.48
N THR A 131 -10.15 11.66 -32.57
CA THR A 131 -8.96 10.83 -32.75
C THR A 131 -7.73 11.64 -32.37
N LEU A 132 -6.59 10.99 -32.17
CA LEU A 132 -5.33 11.70 -31.90
C LEU A 132 -5.02 12.81 -32.91
N ARG A 133 -5.42 12.64 -34.18
CA ARG A 133 -5.25 13.65 -35.24
C ARG A 133 -6.09 14.91 -35.02
N ASP A 134 -7.24 14.78 -34.36
CA ASP A 134 -8.16 15.91 -34.15
C ASP A 134 -7.77 16.77 -32.93
N GLU A 135 -6.92 16.24 -32.04
CA GLU A 135 -6.48 16.91 -30.81
C GLU A 135 -5.15 17.66 -30.98
N LEU A 136 -4.46 17.47 -32.11
CA LEU A 136 -3.14 18.03 -32.35
C LEU A 136 -3.20 19.18 -33.35
N THR A 137 -2.66 20.33 -32.94
CA THR A 137 -2.59 21.54 -33.77
C THR A 137 -1.23 21.71 -34.45
N ASP A 138 -0.21 20.99 -34.00
CA ASP A 138 1.17 21.12 -34.49
C ASP A 138 1.42 20.27 -35.74
N GLU A 139 1.76 20.93 -36.85
CA GLU A 139 2.00 20.27 -38.14
C GLU A 139 3.18 19.28 -38.08
N THR A 140 4.22 19.55 -37.29
CA THR A 140 5.36 18.63 -37.17
C THR A 140 4.92 17.31 -36.52
N THR A 141 4.08 17.39 -35.49
CA THR A 141 3.52 16.23 -34.80
C THR A 141 2.53 15.48 -35.71
N ILE A 142 1.68 16.17 -36.46
CA ILE A 142 0.75 15.53 -37.42
C ILE A 142 1.53 14.76 -38.51
N ARG A 143 2.58 15.37 -39.09
CA ARG A 143 3.45 14.71 -40.06
C ARG A 143 4.16 13.51 -39.45
N ALA A 144 4.60 13.61 -38.19
CA ALA A 144 5.19 12.48 -37.48
C ALA A 144 4.19 11.33 -37.25
N LEU A 145 2.93 11.62 -36.93
CA LEU A 145 1.87 10.62 -36.78
C LEU A 145 1.60 9.84 -38.06
N ASN A 146 1.69 10.49 -39.21
CA ASN A 146 1.54 9.82 -40.51
C ASN A 146 2.66 8.80 -40.80
N SER A 147 3.78 8.84 -40.06
CA SER A 147 4.85 7.84 -40.19
C SER A 147 4.54 6.52 -39.49
N LEU A 148 3.56 6.48 -38.57
CA LEU A 148 3.19 5.27 -37.84
C LEU A 148 2.39 4.30 -38.71
N THR A 149 2.46 3.01 -38.40
CA THR A 149 1.52 2.05 -39.00
C THR A 149 0.13 2.23 -38.39
N ASP A 150 -0.92 1.84 -39.12
CA ASP A 150 -2.31 1.92 -38.63
C ASP A 150 -2.48 1.21 -37.28
N TYR A 151 -1.78 0.09 -37.10
CA TYR A 151 -1.83 -0.66 -35.84
C TYR A 151 -1.14 0.11 -34.69
N GLN A 152 0.02 0.73 -34.94
CA GLN A 152 0.70 1.57 -33.95
C GLN A 152 -0.15 2.79 -33.57
N TYR A 153 -0.73 3.46 -34.58
CA TYR A 153 -1.63 4.58 -34.38
C TYR A 153 -2.85 4.18 -33.54
N LYS A 154 -3.49 3.05 -33.87
CA LYS A 154 -4.64 2.52 -33.13
C LYS A 154 -4.31 2.26 -31.66
N ILE A 155 -3.15 1.70 -31.36
CA ILE A 155 -2.71 1.48 -29.97
C ILE A 155 -2.55 2.81 -29.24
N LEU A 156 -1.95 3.82 -29.87
CA LEU A 156 -1.83 5.15 -29.25
C LEU A 156 -3.21 5.77 -29.01
N ASP A 157 -4.13 5.67 -29.96
CA ASP A 157 -5.49 6.21 -29.84
C ASP A 157 -6.24 5.58 -28.65
N LEU A 158 -6.17 4.25 -28.51
CA LEU A 158 -6.76 3.54 -27.38
C LEU A 158 -6.16 3.95 -26.03
N ILE A 159 -4.86 4.22 -25.97
CA ILE A 159 -4.17 4.64 -24.74
C ILE A 159 -4.51 6.09 -24.38
N TYR A 160 -4.36 7.02 -25.32
CA TYR A 160 -4.38 8.46 -25.01
C TYR A 160 -5.77 9.08 -25.16
N VAL A 161 -6.56 8.65 -26.15
CA VAL A 161 -7.93 9.15 -26.35
C VAL A 161 -8.91 8.35 -25.50
N LYS A 162 -8.85 7.01 -25.57
CA LYS A 162 -9.81 6.15 -24.84
C LYS A 162 -9.40 5.82 -23.41
N ARG A 163 -8.18 6.19 -23.00
CA ARG A 163 -7.64 6.00 -21.64
C ARG A 163 -7.64 4.56 -21.15
N LEU A 164 -7.52 3.61 -22.07
CA LEU A 164 -7.46 2.20 -21.74
C LEU A 164 -6.06 1.80 -21.28
N THR A 165 -5.99 0.86 -20.35
CA THR A 165 -4.76 0.24 -19.89
C THR A 165 -4.24 -0.78 -20.90
N ASN A 166 -2.94 -1.10 -20.85
CA ASN A 166 -2.34 -2.13 -21.69
C ASN A 166 -3.03 -3.50 -21.56
N LYS A 167 -3.62 -3.80 -20.40
CA LYS A 167 -4.37 -5.03 -20.16
C LYS A 167 -5.69 -5.04 -20.91
N GLU A 168 -6.49 -3.97 -20.76
CA GLU A 168 -7.78 -3.82 -21.44
C GLU A 168 -7.60 -3.80 -22.96
N ILE A 169 -6.54 -3.16 -23.46
CA ILE A 169 -6.23 -3.13 -24.89
C ILE A 169 -5.82 -4.53 -25.38
N ALA A 170 -5.01 -5.25 -24.61
CA ALA A 170 -4.58 -6.61 -24.96
C ALA A 170 -5.78 -7.55 -25.08
N GLU A 171 -6.74 -7.47 -24.17
CA GLU A 171 -8.00 -8.20 -24.24
C GLU A 171 -8.82 -7.77 -25.47
N LEU A 172 -8.92 -6.47 -25.76
CA LEU A 172 -9.67 -5.94 -26.90
C LEU A 172 -9.12 -6.38 -28.27
N VAL A 173 -7.80 -6.49 -28.41
CA VAL A 173 -7.14 -6.80 -29.69
C VAL A 173 -6.61 -8.23 -29.77
N ASN A 174 -7.01 -9.10 -28.83
CA ASN A 174 -6.56 -10.50 -28.73
C ASN A 174 -5.03 -10.62 -28.76
N SER A 175 -4.35 -9.86 -27.90
CA SER A 175 -2.90 -9.86 -27.76
C SER A 175 -2.46 -9.95 -26.29
N THR A 176 -1.17 -9.82 -26.02
CA THR A 176 -0.63 -9.82 -24.65
C THR A 176 -0.32 -8.40 -24.18
N PRO A 177 -0.47 -8.07 -22.88
CA PRO A 177 -0.14 -6.74 -22.37
C PRO A 177 1.32 -6.33 -22.64
N GLN A 178 2.23 -7.30 -22.67
CA GLN A 178 3.65 -7.08 -22.99
C GLN A 178 3.84 -6.67 -24.45
N ASN A 179 3.10 -7.29 -25.38
CA ASN A 179 3.14 -6.89 -26.79
C ASN A 179 2.59 -5.47 -26.97
N ILE A 180 1.48 -5.12 -26.32
CA ILE A 180 0.93 -3.75 -26.35
C ILE A 180 1.94 -2.73 -25.82
N SER A 181 2.60 -3.03 -24.70
CA SER A 181 3.67 -2.20 -24.12
C SER A 181 4.83 -1.99 -25.10
N ASN A 182 5.27 -3.04 -25.80
CA ASN A 182 6.33 -2.96 -26.80
C ASN A 182 5.91 -2.10 -28.00
N ILE A 183 4.70 -2.29 -28.51
CA ILE A 183 4.15 -1.51 -29.62
C ILE A 183 4.05 -0.03 -29.25
N HIS A 184 3.53 0.26 -28.05
CA HIS A 184 3.42 1.62 -27.53
C HIS A 184 4.78 2.31 -27.46
N LYS A 185 5.78 1.67 -26.85
CA LYS A 185 7.16 2.20 -26.78
C LYS A 185 7.77 2.43 -28.15
N ASN A 186 7.60 1.47 -29.07
CA ASN A 186 8.12 1.58 -30.43
C ASN A 186 7.47 2.71 -31.22
N ALA A 187 6.15 2.90 -31.07
CA ALA A 187 5.42 3.99 -31.69
C ALA A 187 5.94 5.35 -31.18
N LEU A 188 6.09 5.52 -29.87
CA LEU A 188 6.63 6.75 -29.27
C LEU A 188 8.08 7.04 -29.71
N ARG A 189 8.92 6.01 -29.79
CA ARG A 189 10.30 6.15 -30.28
C ARG A 189 10.31 6.63 -31.74
N LYS A 190 9.44 6.07 -32.59
CA LYS A 190 9.31 6.47 -34.00
C LYS A 190 8.85 7.91 -34.12
N LEU A 191 7.84 8.32 -33.34
CA LEU A 191 7.38 9.70 -33.28
C LEU A 191 8.51 10.66 -32.89
N LYS A 192 9.25 10.34 -31.82
CA LYS A 192 10.36 11.18 -31.35
C LYS A 192 11.43 11.36 -32.43
N LEU A 193 11.82 10.27 -33.11
CA LEU A 193 12.80 10.33 -34.19
C LEU A 193 12.30 11.21 -35.33
N GLN A 194 11.05 11.00 -35.77
CA GLN A 194 10.48 11.74 -36.89
C GLN A 194 10.33 13.23 -36.59
N ILE A 195 9.94 13.59 -35.37
CA ILE A 195 9.85 15.00 -34.93
C ILE A 195 11.24 15.65 -34.96
N ASN A 196 12.27 14.96 -34.47
CA ASN A 196 13.64 15.50 -34.49
C ASN A 196 14.13 15.74 -35.93
N LEU A 197 13.93 14.77 -36.83
CA LEU A 197 14.32 14.90 -38.24
C LEU A 197 13.60 16.06 -38.95
N LEU A 198 12.31 16.27 -38.65
CA LEU A 198 11.54 17.36 -39.22
C LEU A 198 12.00 18.73 -38.71
N LYS A 199 12.47 18.82 -37.46
CA LYS A 199 13.00 20.06 -36.88
C LYS A 199 14.39 20.43 -37.41
N GLU A 200 15.27 19.44 -37.58
CA GLU A 200 16.62 19.66 -38.16
C GLU A 200 16.57 20.10 -39.63
N GLY A 201 15.50 19.76 -40.36
CA GLY A 201 15.28 20.20 -41.75
C GLY A 201 14.77 21.64 -41.89
N GLU A 202 14.18 22.22 -40.85
CA GLU A 202 13.66 23.60 -40.85
C GLU A 202 14.71 24.63 -40.41
N GLU A 203 15.81 24.22 -39.78
CA GLU A 203 16.93 25.10 -39.39
C GLU A 203 18.01 25.26 -40.48
N ASN A 204 17.95 24.46 -41.55
CA ASN A 204 18.96 24.39 -42.61
C ASN A 204 18.46 24.78 -44.01
N GLY A 205 17.25 25.34 -44.13
CA GLY A 205 16.64 25.79 -45.38
C GLY A 205 16.12 27.22 -45.28
#